data_AF-A0A8I2D8U4-F1
#
_entry.id   AF-A0A8I2D8U4-F1
#
_cell.length_a   1.000
_cell.length_b   1.000
_cell.length_c   1.000
_cell.angle_alpha   90.00
_cell.angle_beta   90.00
_cell.angle_gamma   90.00
#
_symmetry.space_group_name_H-M   'P 1'
#
loop_
_entity.id
_entity.type
_entity.pdbx_description
1 polymer ?
#
loop_
_entity_poly.entity_id
_entity_poly.type
_entity_poly.pdbx_seq_one_letter_code
_entity_poly.pdbx_strand_id
1 'polypeptide(L)'
;MSDIGQFILNSAAGLITGGIAAGITAAFTAKFAINRFYKEKWWERKHHAYNLLVESLVEIKNIYDRASCHLQRVHEKENDIKYTVSPDDYVFDWGNLHELGIQIRRLYILAPISLSKNAMQLLDEYFKTSKDIEYAIHEEGFPDFIGYGELADKIQSTINSIVNDARKELNFT
;
A
#
# COMPACT_ATOMS: atom_id res chain seq x y z
N MET A 1 -61.95 34.35 -28.04
CA MET A 1 -61.09 33.14 -27.89
C MET A 1 -61.34 32.61 -26.49
N SER A 2 -61.69 31.33 -26.38
CA SER A 2 -62.30 30.73 -25.18
C SER A 2 -61.28 30.50 -24.05
N ASP A 3 -61.69 30.75 -22.81
CA ASP A 3 -60.94 30.45 -21.57
C ASP A 3 -60.38 29.02 -21.51
N ILE A 4 -61.08 28.08 -22.15
CA ILE A 4 -60.69 26.66 -22.26
C ILE A 4 -59.38 26.51 -23.04
N GLY A 5 -59.16 27.33 -24.08
CA GLY A 5 -57.91 27.33 -24.85
C GLY A 5 -56.72 27.87 -24.05
N GLN A 6 -56.94 28.92 -23.24
CA GLN A 6 -55.94 29.45 -22.32
C GLN A 6 -55.58 28.43 -21.22
N PHE A 7 -56.58 27.71 -20.70
CA PHE A 7 -56.40 26.70 -19.67
C PHE A 7 -55.58 25.49 -20.15
N ILE A 8 -55.87 24.96 -21.35
CA ILE A 8 -55.12 23.84 -21.94
C ILE A 8 -53.66 24.26 -22.25
N LEU A 9 -53.44 25.48 -22.75
CA LEU A 9 -52.10 25.98 -23.06
C LEU A 9 -51.23 26.13 -21.80
N ASN A 10 -51.80 26.68 -20.73
CA ASN A 10 -51.10 26.85 -19.44
C ASN A 10 -50.81 25.50 -18.77
N SER A 11 -51.71 24.54 -18.90
CA SER A 11 -51.53 23.17 -18.38
C SER A 11 -50.42 22.42 -19.11
N ALA A 12 -50.38 22.53 -20.44
CA ALA A 12 -49.33 21.93 -21.27
C ALA A 12 -47.95 22.56 -20.99
N ALA A 13 -47.88 23.88 -20.82
CA ALA A 13 -46.65 24.58 -20.45
C ALA A 13 -46.10 24.12 -19.08
N GLY A 14 -46.98 23.91 -18.10
CA GLY A 14 -46.61 23.37 -16.78
C GLY A 14 -46.05 21.94 -16.84
N LEU A 15 -46.66 21.06 -17.64
CA LEU A 15 -46.19 19.68 -17.84
C LEU A 15 -44.85 19.61 -18.56
N ILE A 16 -44.64 20.45 -19.59
CA ILE A 16 -43.38 20.52 -20.33
C ILE A 16 -42.26 21.06 -19.42
N THR A 17 -42.54 22.14 -18.68
CA THR A 17 -41.56 22.76 -17.78
C THR A 17 -41.22 21.83 -16.60
N GLY A 18 -42.22 21.16 -16.03
CA GLY A 18 -42.04 20.16 -14.98
C GLY A 18 -41.26 18.93 -15.45
N GLY A 19 -41.53 18.44 -16.66
CA GLY A 19 -40.80 17.32 -17.26
C GLY A 19 -39.33 17.64 -17.56
N ILE A 20 -39.05 18.85 -18.07
CA ILE A 20 -37.68 19.32 -18.31
C ILE A 20 -36.94 19.50 -16.99
N ALA A 21 -37.55 20.14 -16.00
CA ALA A 21 -36.96 20.35 -14.69
C ALA A 21 -36.63 19.00 -14.01
N ALA A 22 -37.56 18.04 -14.03
CA ALA A 22 -37.36 16.69 -13.49
C ALA A 22 -36.26 15.91 -14.23
N GLY A 23 -36.20 16.02 -15.56
CA GLY A 23 -35.13 15.40 -16.35
C GLY A 23 -33.75 15.96 -16.02
N ILE A 24 -33.65 17.28 -15.83
CA ILE A 24 -32.39 17.94 -15.46
C ILE A 24 -31.96 17.52 -14.04
N THR A 25 -32.85 17.57 -13.04
CA THR A 25 -32.49 17.14 -11.67
C THR A 25 -32.15 15.66 -11.59
N ALA A 26 -32.85 14.80 -12.34
CA ALA A 26 -32.51 13.38 -12.44
C ALA A 26 -31.11 13.18 -13.03
N ALA A 27 -30.74 13.91 -14.09
CA ALA A 27 -29.41 13.83 -14.71
C ALA A 27 -28.30 14.31 -13.78
N PHE A 28 -28.50 15.40 -13.04
CA PHE A 28 -27.54 15.88 -12.05
C PHE A 28 -27.37 14.90 -10.89
N THR A 29 -28.47 14.34 -10.38
CA THR A 29 -28.45 13.37 -9.28
C THR A 29 -27.77 12.07 -9.71
N ALA A 30 -28.04 11.57 -10.92
CA ALA A 30 -27.37 10.40 -11.48
C ALA A 30 -25.87 10.64 -11.65
N LYS A 31 -25.46 11.80 -12.20
CA LYS A 31 -24.04 12.16 -12.35
C LYS A 31 -23.34 12.27 -11.00
N PHE A 32 -24.01 12.85 -10.00
CA PHE A 32 -23.48 12.96 -8.63
C PHE A 32 -23.31 11.58 -7.97
N ALA A 33 -24.33 10.72 -8.06
CA ALA A 33 -24.29 9.36 -7.51
C ALA A 33 -23.19 8.51 -8.17
N ILE A 34 -23.03 8.59 -9.49
CA ILE A 34 -21.97 7.90 -10.23
C ILE A 34 -20.60 8.40 -9.78
N ASN A 35 -20.39 9.71 -9.69
CA ASN A 35 -19.11 10.28 -9.27
C ASN A 35 -18.75 9.89 -7.83
N ARG A 36 -19.73 9.87 -6.92
CA ARG A 36 -19.54 9.40 -5.54
C ARG A 36 -19.16 7.93 -5.50
N PHE A 37 -19.85 7.08 -6.26
CA PHE A 37 -19.54 5.66 -6.34
C PHE A 37 -18.15 5.37 -6.91
N TYR A 38 -17.72 6.10 -7.95
CA TYR A 38 -16.37 5.99 -8.47
C TYR A 38 -15.32 6.40 -7.44
N LYS A 39 -15.59 7.46 -6.66
CA LYS A 39 -14.73 7.84 -5.55
C LYS A 39 -14.68 6.75 -4.48
N GLU A 40 -15.82 6.26 -4.00
CA GLU A 40 -15.89 5.19 -3.00
C GLU A 40 -15.15 3.91 -3.46
N LYS A 41 -15.39 3.45 -4.69
CA LYS A 41 -14.65 2.31 -5.25
C LYS A 41 -13.15 2.56 -5.43
N TRP A 42 -12.77 3.78 -5.79
CA TRP A 42 -11.37 4.15 -5.90
C TRP A 42 -10.69 4.15 -4.52
N TRP A 43 -11.40 4.57 -3.48
CA TRP A 43 -10.96 4.48 -2.09
C TRP A 43 -10.76 3.05 -1.61
N GLU A 44 -11.72 2.16 -1.88
CA GLU A 44 -11.59 0.74 -1.54
C GLU A 44 -10.35 0.12 -2.19
N ARG A 45 -10.10 0.46 -3.46
CA ARG A 45 -8.91 -0.01 -4.19
C ARG A 45 -7.61 0.51 -3.59
N LYS A 46 -7.55 1.80 -3.23
CA LYS A 46 -6.39 2.39 -2.55
C LYS A 46 -6.13 1.71 -1.21
N HIS A 47 -7.15 1.61 -0.37
CA HIS A 47 -7.04 0.98 0.94
C HIS A 47 -6.52 -0.46 0.82
N HIS A 48 -7.06 -1.23 -0.11
CA HIS A 48 -6.60 -2.59 -0.38
C HIS A 48 -5.13 -2.64 -0.80
N ALA A 49 -4.69 -1.74 -1.69
CA ALA A 49 -3.30 -1.67 -2.13
C ALA A 49 -2.33 -1.31 -0.98
N TYR A 50 -2.68 -0.33 -0.13
CA TYR A 50 -1.89 0.00 1.05
C TYR A 50 -1.85 -1.16 2.05
N ASN A 51 -2.97 -1.84 2.27
CA ASN A 51 -3.02 -2.97 3.19
C ASN A 51 -2.11 -4.12 2.74
N LEU A 52 -2.23 -4.54 1.48
CA LEU A 52 -1.37 -5.58 0.90
C LEU A 52 0.11 -5.19 0.97
N LEU A 53 0.44 -3.93 0.68
CA LEU A 53 1.81 -3.44 0.74
C LEU A 53 2.38 -3.51 2.16
N VAL A 54 1.62 -3.04 3.15
CA VAL A 54 2.03 -3.05 4.55
C VAL A 54 2.15 -4.47 5.07
N GLU A 55 1.21 -5.36 4.73
CA GLU A 55 1.26 -6.79 5.08
C GLU A 55 2.55 -7.43 4.55
N SER A 56 2.86 -7.26 3.25
CA SER A 56 4.09 -7.81 2.68
C SER A 56 5.35 -7.24 3.35
N LEU A 57 5.40 -5.93 3.61
CA LEU A 57 6.54 -5.30 4.29
C LEU A 57 6.71 -5.84 5.72
N VAL A 58 5.62 -6.00 6.47
CA VAL A 58 5.66 -6.56 7.84
C VAL A 58 6.20 -7.98 7.83
N GLU A 59 5.81 -8.79 6.85
CA GLU A 59 6.27 -10.17 6.75
C GLU A 59 7.77 -10.25 6.42
N ILE A 60 8.25 -9.45 5.46
CA ILE A 60 9.68 -9.31 5.15
C ILE A 60 10.46 -8.88 6.40
N LYS A 61 9.98 -7.86 7.12
CA LYS A 61 10.60 -7.40 8.37
C LYS A 61 10.75 -8.54 9.36
N ASN A 62 9.69 -9.32 9.57
CA ASN A 62 9.72 -10.44 10.52
C ASN A 62 10.72 -11.51 10.13
N ILE A 63 10.92 -11.77 8.83
CA ILE A 63 11.94 -12.70 8.34
C ILE A 63 13.33 -12.15 8.68
N TYR A 64 13.61 -10.88 8.37
CA TYR A 64 14.90 -10.26 8.66
C TYR A 64 15.21 -10.13 10.15
N ASP A 65 14.23 -9.76 10.99
CA ASP A 65 14.40 -9.73 12.46
C ASP A 65 14.80 -11.10 13.01
N ARG A 66 14.13 -12.15 12.53
CA ARG A 66 14.44 -13.53 12.95
C ARG A 66 15.82 -13.95 12.47
N ALA A 67 16.19 -13.59 11.24
CA ALA A 67 17.53 -13.83 10.69
C ALA A 67 18.62 -13.15 11.52
N SER A 68 18.45 -11.85 11.79
CA SER A 68 19.35 -11.08 12.63
C SER A 68 19.50 -11.70 14.02
N CYS A 69 18.39 -11.93 14.73
CA CYS A 69 18.41 -12.53 16.07
C CYS A 69 19.06 -13.92 16.11
N HIS A 70 18.83 -14.75 15.10
CA HIS A 70 19.41 -16.09 15.05
C HIS A 70 20.92 -16.01 14.80
N LEU A 71 21.34 -15.26 13.78
CA LEU A 71 22.75 -15.15 13.41
C LEU A 71 23.58 -14.44 14.49
N GLN A 72 23.00 -13.46 15.19
CA GLN A 72 23.63 -12.85 16.36
C GLN A 72 23.89 -13.89 17.46
N ARG A 73 22.90 -14.73 17.79
CA ARG A 73 23.06 -15.80 18.78
C ARG A 73 24.11 -16.83 18.36
N VAL A 74 24.22 -17.14 17.07
CA VAL A 74 25.28 -18.03 16.55
C VAL A 74 26.64 -17.37 16.74
N HIS A 75 26.78 -16.12 16.31
CA HIS A 75 28.03 -15.35 16.44
C HIS A 75 28.49 -15.21 17.90
N GLU A 76 27.58 -14.91 18.83
CA GLU A 76 27.89 -14.81 20.26
C GLU A 76 28.37 -16.15 20.84
N LYS A 77 27.81 -17.28 20.37
CA LYS A 77 28.16 -18.63 20.85
C LYS A 77 29.45 -19.17 20.25
N GLU A 78 29.77 -18.83 19.00
CA GLU A 78 31.06 -19.20 18.36
C GLU A 78 32.26 -18.56 19.07
N ASN A 79 32.05 -17.42 19.73
CA ASN A 79 33.08 -16.74 20.53
C ASN A 79 33.23 -17.32 21.95
N ASP A 80 32.41 -18.30 22.37
CA ASP A 80 32.52 -18.99 23.66
C ASP A 80 33.24 -20.35 23.51
N ILE A 81 34.45 -20.43 24.07
CA ILE A 81 35.42 -21.54 23.92
C ILE A 81 34.86 -22.90 24.39
N LYS A 82 33.77 -22.92 25.16
CA LYS A 82 33.19 -24.12 25.76
C LYS A 82 32.04 -24.77 24.97
N TYR A 83 31.60 -24.19 23.86
CA TYR A 83 30.36 -24.61 23.22
C TYR A 83 30.56 -25.28 21.86
N THR A 84 30.06 -26.50 21.70
CA THR A 84 29.88 -27.13 20.40
C THR A 84 28.55 -26.64 19.84
N VAL A 85 28.59 -25.86 18.74
CA VAL A 85 27.38 -25.47 18.03
C VAL A 85 26.67 -26.75 17.57
N SER A 86 25.60 -27.12 18.26
CA SER A 86 24.59 -27.98 17.64
C SER A 86 24.02 -27.14 16.50
N PRO A 87 24.00 -27.62 15.25
CA PRO A 87 23.28 -26.95 14.18
C PRO A 87 21.82 -26.88 14.64
N ASP A 88 21.40 -25.73 15.14
CA ASP A 88 20.00 -25.49 15.40
C ASP A 88 19.37 -25.37 14.01
N ASP A 89 18.43 -26.26 13.72
CA ASP A 89 17.85 -26.55 12.41
C ASP A 89 16.86 -25.44 12.00
N TYR A 90 17.33 -24.18 12.09
CA TYR A 90 16.51 -23.01 11.85
C TYR A 90 16.55 -22.64 10.38
N VAL A 91 15.53 -23.10 9.65
CA VAL A 91 15.33 -22.79 8.24
C VAL A 91 14.72 -21.39 8.13
N PHE A 92 15.48 -20.44 7.59
CA PHE A 92 14.93 -19.16 7.15
C PHE A 92 14.14 -19.37 5.86
N ASP A 93 12.94 -18.80 5.81
CA ASP A 93 12.08 -18.88 4.64
C ASP A 93 12.48 -17.85 3.57
N TRP A 94 13.67 -18.04 2.99
CA TRP A 94 14.19 -17.20 1.91
C TRP A 94 13.32 -17.29 0.64
N GLY A 95 12.62 -18.41 0.45
CA GLY A 95 11.66 -18.59 -0.64
C GLY A 95 10.49 -17.61 -0.50
N ASN A 96 9.85 -17.59 0.67
CA ASN A 96 8.79 -16.63 0.96
C ASN A 96 9.30 -15.17 0.89
N LEU A 97 10.50 -14.88 1.41
CA LEU A 97 11.11 -13.55 1.29
C LEU A 97 11.21 -13.09 -0.18
N HIS A 98 11.65 -13.98 -1.07
CA HIS A 98 11.74 -13.69 -2.49
C HIS A 98 10.36 -13.43 -3.12
N GLU A 99 9.37 -14.25 -2.79
CA GLU A 99 7.99 -14.08 -3.27
C GLU A 99 7.38 -12.76 -2.80
N LEU A 100 7.54 -12.41 -1.53
CA LEU A 100 7.11 -11.12 -0.97
C LEU A 100 7.81 -9.95 -1.68
N GLY A 101 9.11 -10.07 -1.96
CA GLY A 101 9.85 -9.08 -2.75
C GLY A 101 9.27 -8.88 -4.15
N ILE A 102 8.85 -9.95 -4.82
CA ILE A 102 8.15 -9.87 -6.12
C ILE A 102 6.79 -9.18 -5.95
N GLN A 103 6.03 -9.52 -4.91
CA GLN A 103 4.73 -8.91 -4.64
C GLN A 103 4.83 -7.40 -4.45
N ILE A 104 5.79 -6.92 -3.64
CA ILE A 104 6.02 -5.49 -3.43
C ILE A 104 6.41 -4.79 -4.74
N ARG A 105 7.25 -5.41 -5.59
CA ARG A 105 7.58 -4.85 -6.92
C ARG A 105 6.35 -4.78 -7.84
N ARG A 106 5.46 -5.77 -7.81
CA ARG A 106 4.20 -5.74 -8.57
C ARG A 106 3.28 -4.61 -8.08
N LEU A 107 3.15 -4.46 -6.75
CA LEU A 107 2.40 -3.36 -6.15
C LEU A 107 3.01 -2.00 -6.53
N TYR A 108 4.34 -1.89 -6.57
CA TYR A 108 5.05 -0.69 -7.01
C TYR A 108 4.78 -0.34 -8.48
N ILE A 109 4.75 -1.32 -9.40
CA ILE A 109 4.41 -1.08 -10.82
C ILE A 109 2.99 -0.52 -10.95
N LEU A 110 2.07 -0.95 -10.10
CA LEU A 110 0.69 -0.47 -10.06
C LEU A 110 0.52 0.80 -9.20
N ALA A 111 1.55 1.24 -8.50
CA ALA A 111 1.51 2.38 -7.58
C ALA A 111 1.02 3.69 -8.20
N PRO A 112 1.33 4.06 -9.47
CA PRO A 112 0.86 5.32 -10.05
C PRO A 112 -0.66 5.49 -10.06
N ILE A 113 -1.42 4.39 -9.96
CA ILE A 113 -2.89 4.40 -9.92
C ILE A 113 -3.47 4.08 -8.54
N SER A 114 -2.68 3.49 -7.63
CA SER A 114 -3.15 2.93 -6.35
C SER A 114 -2.48 3.50 -5.10
N LEU A 115 -1.31 4.13 -5.22
CA LEU A 115 -0.54 4.71 -4.11
C LEU A 115 -0.24 6.19 -4.37
N SER A 116 0.17 6.90 -3.32
CA SER A 116 0.63 8.28 -3.45
C SER A 116 2.02 8.34 -4.09
N LYS A 117 2.38 9.52 -4.62
CA LYS A 117 3.76 9.78 -5.09
C LYS A 117 4.79 9.67 -3.98
N ASN A 118 4.43 10.02 -2.75
CA ASN A 118 5.34 9.96 -1.61
C ASN A 118 5.58 8.51 -1.17
N ALA A 119 4.54 7.68 -1.14
CA ALA A 119 4.66 6.25 -0.89
C ALA A 119 5.55 5.55 -1.94
N MET A 120 5.46 5.97 -3.21
CA MET A 120 6.38 5.50 -4.25
C MET A 120 7.84 5.86 -3.97
N GLN A 121 8.12 7.11 -3.58
CA GLN A 121 9.49 7.54 -3.26
C GLN A 121 10.06 6.78 -2.06
N LEU A 122 9.24 6.52 -1.04
CA LEU A 122 9.63 5.71 0.12
C LEU A 122 9.98 4.27 -0.29
N LEU A 123 9.22 3.67 -1.21
CA LEU A 123 9.54 2.34 -1.74
C LEU A 123 10.81 2.32 -2.59
N ASP A 124 11.05 3.33 -3.42
CA ASP A 124 12.29 3.44 -4.19
C ASP A 124 13.51 3.56 -3.28
N GLU A 125 13.41 4.37 -2.23
CA GLU A 125 14.47 4.51 -1.24
C GLU A 125 14.72 3.19 -0.50
N TYR A 126 13.65 2.47 -0.13
CA TYR A 126 13.75 1.14 0.45
C TYR A 126 14.46 0.16 -0.50
N PHE A 127 14.06 0.06 -1.77
CA PHE A 127 14.68 -0.87 -2.73
C PHE A 127 16.15 -0.57 -2.98
N LYS A 128 16.53 0.71 -3.00
CA LYS A 128 17.93 1.11 -3.15
C LYS A 128 18.72 0.70 -1.91
N THR A 129 18.24 1.06 -0.73
CA THR A 129 18.90 0.74 0.54
C THR A 129 19.01 -0.77 0.73
N SER A 130 17.96 -1.52 0.40
CA SER A 130 17.96 -2.97 0.57
C SER A 130 19.00 -3.64 -0.31
N LYS A 131 19.10 -3.19 -1.57
CA LYS A 131 20.12 -3.67 -2.51
C LYS A 131 21.53 -3.35 -2.03
N ASP A 132 21.75 -2.15 -1.49
CA ASP A 132 23.07 -1.74 -1.00
C ASP A 132 23.49 -2.58 0.22
N ILE A 133 22.56 -2.86 1.16
CA ILE A 133 22.83 -3.72 2.32
C ILE A 133 23.02 -5.19 1.90
N GLU A 134 22.16 -5.74 1.03
CA GLU A 134 22.31 -7.10 0.51
C GLU A 134 23.67 -7.29 -0.18
N TYR A 135 24.12 -6.29 -0.95
CA TYR A 135 25.45 -6.30 -1.56
C TYR A 135 26.56 -6.29 -0.49
N ALA A 136 26.46 -5.43 0.52
CA ALA A 136 27.45 -5.38 1.60
C ALA A 136 27.56 -6.73 2.35
N ILE A 137 26.43 -7.39 2.62
CA ILE A 137 26.38 -8.71 3.27
C ILE A 137 27.08 -9.75 2.38
N HIS A 138 26.67 -9.88 1.12
CA HIS A 138 27.09 -11.00 0.28
C HIS A 138 28.46 -10.82 -0.40
N GLU A 139 28.87 -9.58 -0.66
CA GLU A 139 30.05 -9.28 -1.49
C GLU A 139 31.17 -8.58 -0.72
N GLU A 140 30.85 -7.84 0.36
CA GLU A 140 31.83 -7.07 1.13
C GLU A 140 32.17 -7.71 2.49
N GLY A 141 31.50 -8.81 2.85
CA GLY A 141 31.70 -9.50 4.12
C GLY A 141 31.15 -8.73 5.32
N PHE A 142 30.14 -7.87 5.10
CA PHE A 142 29.45 -7.19 6.17
C PHE A 142 28.71 -8.20 7.06
N PRO A 143 28.75 -8.09 8.40
CA PRO A 143 28.14 -9.09 9.26
C PRO A 143 26.63 -9.23 9.01
N ASP A 144 26.20 -10.42 8.57
CA ASP A 144 24.81 -10.73 8.18
C ASP A 144 23.78 -10.33 9.24
N PHE A 145 24.07 -10.59 10.53
CA PHE A 145 23.15 -10.26 11.62
C PHE A 145 22.95 -8.75 11.77
N ILE A 146 23.98 -7.94 11.49
CA ILE A 146 23.88 -6.48 11.48
C ILE A 146 23.08 -6.05 10.26
N GLY A 147 23.43 -6.56 9.07
CA GLY A 147 22.76 -6.19 7.82
C GLY A 147 21.27 -6.53 7.81
N TYR A 148 20.89 -7.73 8.25
CA TYR A 148 19.47 -8.08 8.38
C TYR A 148 18.75 -7.25 9.46
N GLY A 149 19.44 -6.86 10.54
CA GLY A 149 18.89 -5.94 11.53
C GLY A 149 18.59 -4.56 10.93
N GLU A 150 19.55 -4.00 10.19
CA GLU A 150 19.39 -2.71 9.50
C GLU A 150 18.27 -2.75 8.45
N LEU A 151 18.12 -3.87 7.73
CA LEU A 151 17.02 -4.08 6.79
C LEU A 151 15.66 -4.08 7.51
N ALA A 152 15.55 -4.77 8.64
CA ALA A 152 14.31 -4.80 9.42
C ALA A 152 13.93 -3.40 9.95
N ASP A 153 14.90 -2.64 10.45
CA ASP A 153 14.71 -1.27 10.90
C ASP A 153 14.30 -0.33 9.75
N LYS A 154 14.94 -0.47 8.59
CA LYS A 154 14.60 0.30 7.40
C LYS A 154 13.18 0.01 6.93
N ILE A 155 12.75 -1.26 6.96
CA ILE A 155 11.38 -1.64 6.62
C ILE A 155 10.40 -1.05 7.62
N GLN A 156 10.68 -1.11 8.92
CA GLN A 156 9.82 -0.51 9.95
C GLN A 156 9.64 1.00 9.76
N SER A 157 10.73 1.72 9.46
CA SER A 157 10.68 3.14 9.15
C SER A 157 9.87 3.44 7.88
N THR A 158 10.01 2.60 6.87
CA THR A 158 9.25 2.68 5.60
C THR A 158 7.76 2.46 5.83
N ILE A 159 7.37 1.43 6.60
CA ILE A 159 5.98 1.17 7.00
C ILE A 159 5.39 2.37 7.72
N ASN A 160 6.08 2.90 8.74
CA ASN A 160 5.61 4.03 9.52
C ASN A 160 5.36 5.27 8.63
N SER A 161 6.27 5.50 7.68
CA SER A 161 6.18 6.63 6.74
C SER A 161 5.03 6.46 5.75
N ILE A 162 4.85 5.25 5.19
CA ILE A 162 3.74 4.92 4.28
C ILE A 162 2.39 5.01 4.98
N VAL A 163 2.27 4.50 6.21
CA VAL A 163 1.03 4.58 6.99
C VAL A 163 0.69 6.03 7.31
N ASN A 164 1.68 6.85 7.69
CA ASN A 164 1.45 8.27 7.95
C ASN A 164 1.06 9.04 6.68
N ASP A 165 1.64 8.67 5.54
CA ASP A 165 1.27 9.22 4.23
C ASP A 165 -0.16 8.84 3.84
N ALA A 166 -0.53 7.56 3.95
CA ALA A 166 -1.88 7.09 3.72
C ALA A 166 -2.89 7.80 4.64
N ARG A 167 -2.56 8.00 5.92
CA ARG A 167 -3.39 8.77 6.87
C ARG A 167 -3.60 10.21 6.41
N LYS A 168 -2.58 10.86 5.86
CA LYS A 168 -2.72 12.21 5.29
C LYS A 168 -3.62 12.18 4.07
N GLU A 169 -3.41 11.27 3.12
CA GLU A 169 -4.29 11.15 1.95
C GLU A 169 -5.77 10.92 2.36
N LEU A 170 -6.00 10.08 3.37
CA LEU A 170 -7.35 9.74 3.85
C LEU A 170 -8.04 10.89 4.63
N ASN A 171 -7.28 11.76 5.28
CA ASN A 171 -7.83 12.90 6.03
C ASN A 171 -8.00 14.19 5.19
N PHE A 172 -7.47 14.23 3.96
CA PHE A 172 -7.48 15.43 3.08
C PHE A 172 -8.42 15.33 1.87
N THR A 173 -9.40 14.41 1.87
CA THR A 173 -10.42 14.32 0.80
C THR A 173 -11.83 14.36 1.36
#